data_AF-A0A2A2I6D1-F1
#
_entry.id   AF-A0A2A2I6D1-F1
#
_cell.length_a   1.000
_cell.length_b   1.000
_cell.length_c   1.000
_cell.angle_alpha   90.00
_cell.angle_beta   90.00
_cell.angle_gamma   90.00
#
_symmetry.space_group_name_H-M   'P 1'
#
loop_
_entity.id
_entity.type
_entity.pdbx_description
1 polymer ?
#
loop_
_entity_poly.entity_id
_entity_poly.type
_entity_poly.pdbx_seq_one_letter_code
_entity_poly.pdbx_strand_id
1 'polypeptide(L)'
;MAPEAAVLLLNVAVIVVAYGLVYPAFAAGNLRRLAVNDLVATAIPLTVVGSVFWGTDESFNALVIDLNWFWFTLLTFFAIEAPFMVWYFRRYQVFDDQ
;
A
#
# COMPACT_ATOMS: atom_id res chain seq x y z
N MET A 1 14.49 -8.99 14.13
CA MET A 1 13.93 -7.96 13.23
C MET A 1 12.79 -7.30 13.97
N ALA A 2 12.67 -5.97 13.94
CA ALA A 2 11.51 -5.30 14.52
C ALA A 2 10.28 -5.61 13.66
N PRO A 3 9.14 -6.01 14.24
CA PRO A 3 7.92 -6.37 13.50
C PRO A 3 7.41 -5.23 12.61
N GLU A 4 7.59 -3.98 13.04
CA GLU A 4 7.27 -2.77 12.29
C GLU A 4 8.05 -2.69 10.97
N ALA A 5 9.35 -3.03 11.02
CA ALA A 5 10.20 -3.00 9.83
C ALA A 5 9.80 -4.08 8.81
N ALA A 6 9.31 -5.24 9.28
CA ALA A 6 8.83 -6.30 8.41
C ALA A 6 7.55 -5.87 7.67
N VAL A 7 6.60 -5.24 8.38
CA VAL A 7 5.37 -4.71 7.78
C VAL A 7 5.68 -3.59 6.78
N LEU A 8 6.57 -2.67 7.14
CA LEU A 8 7.00 -1.59 6.23
C LEU A 8 7.65 -2.13 4.96
N LEU A 9 8.54 -3.11 5.09
CA LEU A 9 9.21 -3.73 3.94
C LEU A 9 8.21 -4.43 3.03
N LEU A 10 7.23 -5.14 3.61
CA LEU A 10 6.15 -5.76 2.86
C LEU A 10 5.32 -4.73 2.09
N ASN A 11 4.91 -3.65 2.75
CA ASN A 11 4.15 -2.57 2.12
C ASN A 11 4.91 -1.94 0.95
N VAL A 12 6.19 -1.60 1.15
CA VAL A 12 7.05 -1.07 0.08
C VAL A 12 7.18 -2.06 -1.08
N ALA A 13 7.41 -3.34 -0.80
CA ALA A 13 7.55 -4.36 -1.84
C ALA A 13 6.27 -4.48 -2.69
N VAL A 14 5.09 -4.50 -2.05
CA VAL A 14 3.81 -4.56 -2.74
C VAL A 14 3.60 -3.30 -3.60
N ILE A 15 3.85 -2.11 -3.06
CA ILE A 15 3.68 -0.83 -3.78
C ILE A 15 4.62 -0.76 -5.00
N VAL A 16 5.89 -1.14 -4.84
CA VAL A 16 6.87 -1.14 -5.95
C VAL A 16 6.42 -2.09 -7.06
N VAL A 17 5.92 -3.28 -6.72
CA VAL A 17 5.40 -4.22 -7.72
C VAL A 17 4.12 -3.69 -8.37
N ALA A 18 3.19 -3.15 -7.58
CA ALA A 18 1.93 -2.61 -8.07
C ALA A 18 2.15 -1.44 -9.04
N TYR A 19 2.87 -0.40 -8.62
CA TYR A 19 3.13 0.79 -9.42
C TYR A 19 4.16 0.57 -10.54
N GLY A 20 5.11 -0.34 -10.34
CA GLY A 20 6.18 -0.61 -11.32
C GLY A 20 5.78 -1.56 -12.44
N LEU A 21 4.94 -2.57 -12.16
CA LEU A 21 4.60 -3.63 -13.11
C LEU A 21 3.10 -3.70 -13.40
N VAL A 22 2.25 -3.72 -12.37
CA VAL A 22 0.82 -4.02 -12.57
C VAL A 22 0.08 -2.81 -13.14
N TYR A 23 0.32 -1.62 -12.60
CA TYR A 23 -0.38 -0.40 -13.01
C TYR A 23 -0.05 0.02 -14.45
N PRO A 24 1.21 0.04 -14.91
CA PRO A 24 1.51 0.30 -16.32
C PRO A 24 0.93 -0.76 -17.26
N ALA A 25 0.86 -2.02 -16.85
CA ALA A 25 0.35 -3.10 -17.68
C ALA A 25 -1.19 -3.14 -17.76
N PHE A 26 -1.90 -2.83 -16.67
CA PHE A 26 -3.35 -3.05 -16.56
C PHE A 26 -4.20 -1.78 -16.39
N ALA A 27 -3.60 -0.70 -15.89
CA ALA A 27 -4.30 0.53 -15.50
C ALA A 27 -3.90 1.77 -16.32
N ALA A 28 -3.11 1.61 -17.38
CA ALA A 28 -2.76 2.71 -18.30
C ALA A 28 -4.04 3.38 -18.85
N GLY A 29 -4.32 4.60 -18.36
CA GLY A 29 -5.43 5.44 -18.82
C GLY A 29 -6.81 5.21 -18.18
N ASN A 30 -6.98 4.27 -17.24
CA ASN A 30 -8.30 3.99 -16.64
C ASN A 30 -8.29 4.12 -15.10
N LEU A 31 -8.81 5.25 -14.60
CA LEU A 31 -8.87 5.55 -13.16
C LEU A 31 -9.66 4.48 -12.37
N ARG A 32 -10.75 3.96 -12.93
CA ARG A 32 -11.56 2.90 -12.28
C ARG A 32 -10.76 1.61 -12.11
N ARG A 33 -9.93 1.24 -13.10
CA ARG A 33 -9.08 0.04 -13.00
C ARG A 33 -7.96 0.25 -12.00
N LEU A 34 -7.38 1.44 -11.98
CA LEU A 34 -6.39 1.83 -10.98
C LEU A 34 -6.94 1.64 -9.56
N ALA A 35 -8.10 2.23 -9.24
CA ALA A 35 -8.70 2.16 -7.92
C ALA A 35 -9.04 0.72 -7.48
N VAL A 36 -9.51 -0.14 -8.38
CA VAL A 36 -9.78 -1.55 -8.05
C VAL A 36 -8.48 -2.28 -7.73
N ASN A 37 -7.43 -2.04 -8.53
CA ASN A 37 -6.15 -2.70 -8.38
C ASN A 37 -5.41 -2.24 -7.12
N ASP A 38 -5.61 -0.99 -6.74
CA ASP A 38 -5.15 -0.35 -5.50
C ASP A 38 -5.79 -0.97 -4.25
N LEU A 39 -7.09 -1.22 -4.31
CA LEU A 39 -7.82 -1.92 -3.26
C LEU A 39 -7.30 -3.36 -3.09
N VAL A 40 -7.02 -4.05 -4.19
CA VAL A 40 -6.41 -5.39 -4.16
C VAL A 40 -4.98 -5.33 -3.60
N ALA A 41 -4.18 -4.35 -4.03
CA ALA A 41 -2.81 -4.17 -3.55
C ALA A 41 -2.77 -3.90 -2.04
N THR A 42 -3.71 -3.11 -1.50
CA THR A 42 -3.85 -2.87 -0.06
C THR A 42 -4.31 -4.11 0.71
N ALA A 43 -5.16 -4.95 0.10
CA ALA A 43 -5.67 -6.17 0.74
C ALA A 43 -4.58 -7.24 0.95
N ILE A 44 -3.56 -7.29 0.10
CA ILE A 44 -2.46 -8.27 0.19
C ILE A 44 -1.70 -8.14 1.53
N PRO A 45 -1.08 -6.99 1.87
CA PRO A 45 -0.35 -6.86 3.12
C PRO A 45 -1.26 -6.99 4.33
N LEU A 46 -2.50 -6.49 4.28
CA LEU A 46 -3.47 -6.68 5.36
C LEU A 46 -3.76 -8.16 5.64
N THR A 47 -3.88 -8.98 4.60
CA THR A 47 -4.13 -10.42 4.75
C THR A 47 -2.90 -11.14 5.29
N VAL A 48 -1.71 -10.80 4.79
CA VAL A 48 -0.44 -11.41 5.22
C VAL A 48 -0.13 -11.05 6.68
N VAL A 49 -0.13 -9.75 7.01
CA VAL A 49 0.13 -9.28 8.38
C VAL A 49 -0.96 -9.78 9.32
N GLY A 50 -2.23 -9.70 8.87
CA GLY A 50 -3.35 -10.25 9.60
C GLY A 50 -3.15 -11.73 9.92
N SER A 51 -2.71 -12.56 8.97
CA SER A 51 -2.48 -13.99 9.22
C SER A 51 -1.36 -14.30 10.21
N VAL A 52 -0.38 -13.41 10.34
CA VAL A 52 0.78 -13.58 11.23
C VAL A 52 0.50 -13.08 12.65
N PHE A 53 -0.19 -11.94 12.76
CA PHE A 53 -0.44 -11.25 14.03
C PHE A 53 -1.91 -11.38 14.48
N TRP A 54 -2.67 -12.30 13.89
CA TRP A 54 -4.04 -12.56 14.31
C TRP A 54 -4.05 -13.11 15.73
N GLY A 55 -4.75 -12.43 16.65
CA GLY A 55 -4.87 -12.87 18.04
C GLY A 55 -3.62 -12.63 18.89
N THR A 56 -2.62 -11.91 18.37
CA THR A 56 -1.50 -11.40 19.19
C THR A 56 -1.83 -10.00 19.70
N ASP A 57 -1.61 -9.73 20.99
CA ASP A 57 -1.67 -8.38 21.60
C ASP A 57 -0.44 -7.52 21.27
N GLU A 58 0.19 -7.77 20.13
CA GLU A 58 1.37 -7.03 19.71
C GLU A 58 0.98 -5.61 19.29
N SER A 59 1.60 -4.63 19.93
CA SER A 59 1.36 -3.21 19.68
C SER A 59 2.44 -2.69 18.73
N PHE A 60 2.00 -2.02 17.66
CA PHE A 60 2.89 -1.44 16.65
C PHE A 60 2.98 0.07 16.86
N ASN A 61 4.20 0.59 17.00
CA ASN A 61 4.39 2.02 17.22
C ASN A 61 4.48 2.79 15.89
N ALA A 62 3.47 3.60 15.59
CA ALA A 62 3.44 4.53 14.46
C ALA A 62 3.98 5.91 14.86
N LEU A 63 5.28 5.99 15.19
CA LEU A 63 6.08 7.17 15.58
C LEU A 63 5.63 7.90 16.87
N VAL A 64 4.33 8.06 17.08
CA VAL A 64 3.73 8.86 18.17
C VAL A 64 2.53 8.12 18.80
N ILE A 65 1.93 7.17 18.08
CA ILE A 65 0.75 6.41 18.54
C ILE A 65 1.00 4.92 18.44
N ASP A 66 0.53 4.17 19.43
CA ASP A 66 0.50 2.70 19.36
C ASP A 66 -0.79 2.25 18.68
N LEU A 67 -0.63 1.38 17.69
CA LEU A 67 -1.70 0.88 16.84
C LEU A 67 -1.68 -0.65 16.84
N ASN A 68 -2.82 -1.26 16.53
CA ASN A 68 -2.85 -2.67 16.18
C ASN A 68 -2.23 -2.89 14.80
N TRP A 69 -1.94 -4.16 14.48
CA TRP A 69 -1.39 -4.56 13.19
C TRP A 69 -2.23 -4.05 12.00
N PHE A 70 -3.55 -4.00 12.14
CA PHE A 70 -4.46 -3.55 11.07
C PHE A 70 -4.26 -2.07 10.74
N TRP A 71 -4.39 -1.19 11.74
CA TRP A 71 -4.24 0.26 11.54
C TRP A 71 -2.82 0.62 11.17
N PHE A 72 -1.82 -0.04 11.77
CA PHE A 72 -0.42 0.18 11.42
C PHE A 72 -0.15 -0.15 9.95
N THR A 73 -0.59 -1.33 9.48
CA THR A 73 -0.39 -1.75 8.09
C THR A 73 -1.12 -0.82 7.13
N LEU A 74 -2.38 -0.48 7.40
CA LEU A 74 -3.20 0.37 6.54
C LEU A 74 -2.62 1.79 6.42
N LEU A 75 -2.28 2.43 7.54
CA LEU A 75 -1.77 3.81 7.54
C LEU A 75 -0.39 3.90 6.90
N THR A 76 0.50 2.95 7.21
CA THR A 76 1.85 2.95 6.61
C THR A 76 1.79 2.65 5.11
N PHE A 77 0.91 1.74 4.68
CA PHE A 77 0.67 1.48 3.26
C PHE A 77 0.22 2.75 2.55
N PHE A 78 -0.81 3.42 3.06
CA PHE A 78 -1.31 4.67 2.47
C PHE A 78 -0.27 5.80 2.45
N ALA A 79 0.51 5.93 3.53
CA ALA A 79 1.58 6.92 3.63
C ALA A 79 2.69 6.70 2.59
N ILE A 80 3.05 5.43 2.31
CA ILE A 80 4.03 5.08 1.29
C ILE A 80 3.40 5.18 -0.11
N GLU A 81 2.14 4.81 -0.28
CA GLU A 81 1.45 4.82 -1.56
C GLU A 81 1.21 6.23 -2.08
N ALA A 82 0.81 7.18 -1.23
CA ALA A 82 0.49 8.54 -1.60
C ALA A 82 1.56 9.22 -2.51
N PRO A 83 2.87 9.20 -2.19
CA PRO A 83 3.89 9.76 -3.09
C PRO A 83 4.02 9.00 -4.41
N PHE A 84 3.82 7.68 -4.44
CA PHE A 84 3.81 6.87 -5.66
C PHE A 84 2.59 7.17 -6.53
N MET A 85 1.42 7.35 -5.92
CA MET A 85 0.19 7.75 -6.58
C MET A 85 0.34 9.12 -7.25
N VAL A 86 0.87 10.11 -6.51
CA VAL A 86 1.16 11.44 -7.06
C VAL A 86 2.17 11.36 -8.21
N TRP A 87 3.23 10.56 -8.06
CA TRP A 87 4.22 10.35 -9.12
C TRP A 87 3.59 9.71 -10.37
N TYR A 88 2.74 8.69 -10.20
CA TYR A 88 2.06 8.00 -11.30
C TYR A 88 1.11 8.93 -12.06
N PHE A 89 0.29 9.71 -11.34
CA PHE A 89 -0.60 10.69 -11.99
C PHE A 89 0.16 11.74 -12.79
N ARG A 90 1.31 12.20 -12.28
CA ARG A 90 2.19 13.11 -13.04
C ARG A 90 2.82 12.45 -14.26
N ARG A 91 3.19 11.17 -14.17
CA ARG A 91 3.90 10.44 -15.24
C ARG A 91 2.99 10.05 -16.41
N TYR A 92 1.73 9.72 -16.13
CA TYR A 92 0.77 9.22 -17.11
C TYR A 92 -0.30 10.25 -17.51
N GLN A 93 -0.19 11.51 -17.05
CA GLN A 93 -1.05 12.63 -17.46
C GLN A 93 -2.54 12.24 -17.58
N VAL A 94 -3.09 11.57 -16.56
CA VAL A 94 -4.49 11.09 -16.57
C VAL A 94 -5.53 12.23 -16.65
N PHE A 95 -5.06 13.49 -16.75
CA PHE A 95 -5.85 14.72 -16.88
C PHE A 95 -5.68 15.44 -18.24
N ASP A 96 -4.90 14.93 -19.20
CA ASP A 96 -4.57 15.65 -20.46
C ASP A 96 -5.41 15.22 -21.69
N ASP A 97 -6.50 14.47 -21.47
CA ASP A 97 -7.47 14.08 -22.52
C ASP A 97 -8.89 14.52 -22.11
N GLN A 98 -9.07 15.83 -21.90
CA GLN A 98 -10.37 16.52 -21.90
C GLN A 98 -10.31 17.72 -22.84
#